data_AF-A0A250JFY3-F1
#
_entry.id   AF-A0A250JFY3-F1
#
_cell.length_a   1.000
_cell.length_b   1.000
_cell.length_c   1.000
_cell.angle_alpha   90.00
_cell.angle_beta   90.00
_cell.angle_gamma   90.00
#
_symmetry.space_group_name_H-M   'P 1'
#
loop_
_entity.id
_entity.type
_entity.pdbx_description
1 polymer ?
#
loop_
_entity_poly.entity_id
_entity_poly.type
_entity_poly.pdbx_seq_one_letter_code
_entity_poly.pdbx_strand_id
1 'polypeptide(L)'
;MIGNRVNKPHDPRVAASARQSSPAQSTQGVTGGATTTASTVPGTIAAQSASGQGPLSASTSSVHQDGLDKPNPHGRDAATAARPPTTEDFRLLNSRRDSVLPTNRREVVDTASPGGAGTALHQAVLEKDIDKVRALISAGVRPTALDESRRSPLDLLDSMSLDPSTKQQLRHELLASKNPTAPAHYTKWEAGHGSPWGLEILVSGELKGGVNDAKGGAESLEGMVFFSDRTPERSTDSTTRANLRNKARLYAEGKGTKPSSAVNRALQYKMTQALQEAADKGTPLELTKKPIQINVDSMDEAHAALKTQMQSILTDNSFLLPGLAKMSPGQISSKLKFPSEITISSRDGGERKIAGSELAELYAKLGGELKSELENGKAPFLGLINNGAIVPMVFGFEKLSGLKSHTISGAPNEAPKQFSYQNKNHPLGGSETGGKLKEIELRDLKDLATLQLGCLAKGVEIPPDVVIRISPAAGIKSRTGVKAQYLTREQVEGFNSRLLQEIASATRLPPGEVSAALAKAPISTLQTINGSLRERPLDTFVPERRSGDEFIP
;
A
#
# COMPACT_ATOMS: atom_id res chain seq x y z
N MET A 1 12.71 -46.17 42.20
CA MET A 1 13.62 -46.75 43.22
C MET A 1 15.05 -46.41 42.82
N ILE A 2 15.92 -46.14 43.81
CA ILE A 2 17.37 -46.47 43.92
C ILE A 2 18.17 -46.62 42.59
N GLY A 3 19.30 -45.97 42.32
CA GLY A 3 20.17 -45.10 43.13
C GLY A 3 21.64 -45.57 43.12
N ASN A 4 22.56 -44.77 42.52
CA ASN A 4 23.94 -44.41 42.94
C ASN A 4 24.73 -43.84 41.74
N ARG A 5 25.38 -42.67 41.79
CA ARG A 5 26.61 -42.25 42.53
C ARG A 5 27.87 -43.03 42.04
N VAL A 6 29.06 -42.47 41.81
CA VAL A 6 29.71 -41.13 41.99
C VAL A 6 31.06 -41.19 41.19
N ASN A 7 31.76 -40.16 40.68
CA ASN A 7 32.36 -38.98 41.34
C ASN A 7 32.91 -37.90 40.36
N LYS A 8 33.22 -36.70 40.87
CA LYS A 8 34.07 -35.65 40.25
C LYS A 8 35.47 -35.61 40.91
N PRO A 9 36.40 -34.75 40.43
CA PRO A 9 36.71 -33.47 41.12
C PRO A 9 36.64 -32.26 40.14
N HIS A 10 36.10 -31.08 40.49
CA HIS A 10 36.58 -30.00 41.40
C HIS A 10 37.90 -29.33 40.90
N ASP A 11 37.88 -28.10 40.34
CA ASP A 11 37.75 -26.74 40.95
C ASP A 11 39.16 -26.10 41.20
N PRO A 12 39.35 -24.80 41.54
CA PRO A 12 38.39 -23.67 41.63
C PRO A 12 38.86 -22.24 41.17
N ARG A 13 37.85 -21.37 40.86
CA ARG A 13 37.73 -19.89 41.17
C ARG A 13 38.84 -18.93 40.62
N VAL A 14 38.76 -17.58 40.65
CA VAL A 14 37.99 -16.52 41.38
C VAL A 14 37.72 -15.36 40.35
N ALA A 15 36.52 -14.80 40.18
CA ALA A 15 35.92 -13.58 40.83
C ALA A 15 36.83 -12.30 40.85
N ALA A 16 36.36 -11.04 40.85
CA ALA A 16 34.99 -10.48 41.01
C ALA A 16 34.84 -9.04 40.43
N SER A 17 33.61 -8.53 40.52
CA SER A 17 33.06 -7.20 40.19
C SER A 17 33.84 -5.92 40.53
N ALA A 18 33.53 -4.83 39.80
CA ALA A 18 33.47 -3.46 40.35
C ALA A 18 32.33 -2.63 39.70
N ARG A 19 31.68 -1.78 40.50
CA ARG A 19 30.72 -0.71 40.11
C ARG A 19 31.40 0.65 40.33
N GLN A 20 30.70 1.75 39.99
CA GLN A 20 31.05 3.18 40.21
C GLN A 20 32.03 3.73 39.16
N SER A 21 31.98 5.00 38.74
CA SER A 21 31.13 6.15 39.11
C SER A 21 31.16 7.23 38.01
N SER A 22 30.15 8.12 37.98
CA SER A 22 30.24 9.40 37.26
C SER A 22 31.33 10.31 37.89
N PRO A 23 31.81 11.31 37.14
CA PRO A 23 31.62 12.68 37.63
C PRO A 23 31.10 13.66 36.55
N ALA A 24 30.75 14.87 36.98
CA ALA A 24 30.24 15.97 36.17
C ALA A 24 31.07 17.26 36.40
N GLN A 25 30.71 18.35 35.68
CA GLN A 25 31.22 19.73 35.79
C GLN A 25 32.62 19.96 35.17
N SER A 26 32.99 21.15 34.65
CA SER A 26 32.39 22.51 34.61
C SER A 26 32.82 23.23 33.31
N THR A 27 31.95 23.86 32.51
CA THR A 27 31.47 25.27 32.52
C THR A 27 32.53 26.41 32.53
N GLN A 28 32.66 27.09 31.38
CA GLN A 28 32.78 28.56 31.15
C GLN A 28 32.37 28.78 29.67
N GLY A 29 31.75 29.86 29.20
CA GLY A 29 31.33 31.15 29.75
C GLY A 29 31.23 32.19 28.60
N VAL A 30 30.56 33.34 28.78
CA VAL A 30 30.35 34.44 27.78
C VAL A 30 29.23 34.18 26.74
N THR A 31 28.26 35.05 26.43
CA THR A 31 27.34 36.01 27.13
C THR A 31 26.62 36.85 26.06
N GLY A 32 25.34 37.17 26.26
CA GLY A 32 24.59 38.21 25.51
C GLY A 32 23.37 37.68 24.72
N GLY A 33 22.15 38.22 24.84
CA GLY A 33 21.64 39.24 25.77
C GLY A 33 20.70 40.27 25.13
N ALA A 34 19.39 39.99 25.10
CA ALA A 34 18.22 40.88 24.90
C ALA A 34 16.99 39.94 24.70
N THR A 35 15.94 39.84 25.52
CA THR A 35 15.20 40.77 26.39
C THR A 35 14.29 41.76 25.66
N THR A 36 13.03 41.38 25.47
CA THR A 36 11.86 42.29 25.55
C THR A 36 10.61 41.50 25.97
N THR A 37 9.80 42.09 26.84
CA THR A 37 8.61 41.49 27.47
C THR A 37 7.36 42.35 27.26
N ALA A 38 6.25 41.73 26.85
CA ALA A 38 4.85 42.14 27.07
C ALA A 38 3.97 40.98 26.53
N SER A 39 3.17 40.24 27.31
CA SER A 39 2.01 40.64 28.11
C SER A 39 0.88 41.29 27.29
N THR A 40 -0.20 40.54 27.01
CA THR A 40 -1.60 40.86 27.37
C THR A 40 -2.59 39.83 26.79
N VAL A 41 -3.45 39.29 27.65
CA VAL A 41 -4.70 38.54 27.41
C VAL A 41 -5.65 39.02 28.53
N PRO A 42 -6.98 39.26 28.37
CA PRO A 42 -7.94 38.57 27.50
C PRO A 42 -8.88 39.47 26.66
N GLY A 43 -9.65 38.82 25.77
CA GLY A 43 -10.74 39.45 25.01
C GLY A 43 -11.89 38.48 24.74
N THR A 44 -12.79 38.32 25.71
CA THR A 44 -14.03 37.53 25.57
C THR A 44 -15.05 38.31 24.75
N ILE A 45 -15.62 37.72 23.69
CA ILE A 45 -16.86 38.21 23.06
C ILE A 45 -17.85 37.06 22.95
N ALA A 46 -19.07 37.30 23.41
CA ALA A 46 -20.20 36.39 23.35
C ALA A 46 -21.40 37.07 22.65
N ALA A 47 -22.31 36.25 22.13
CA ALA A 47 -23.58 36.63 21.48
C ALA A 47 -23.42 37.39 20.14
N GLN A 48 -24.25 37.18 19.11
CA GLN A 48 -25.71 37.15 19.18
C GLN A 48 -26.37 36.15 18.22
N SER A 49 -27.48 35.58 18.66
CA SER A 49 -28.46 34.88 17.85
C SER A 49 -29.36 35.89 17.12
N ALA A 50 -29.75 35.60 15.88
CA ALA A 50 -30.84 36.30 15.20
C ALA A 50 -31.77 35.31 14.51
N SER A 51 -33.02 35.27 14.97
CA SER A 51 -34.09 34.41 14.47
C SER A 51 -35.13 35.21 13.69
N GLY A 52 -35.58 34.68 12.54
CA GLY A 52 -36.82 35.05 11.84
C GLY A 52 -37.13 33.94 10.84
N GLN A 53 -38.08 33.04 11.09
CA GLN A 53 -39.53 33.19 10.85
C GLN A 53 -39.87 33.63 9.42
N GLY A 54 -40.65 32.79 8.71
CA GLY A 54 -41.17 33.02 7.35
C GLY A 54 -42.38 33.97 7.33
N PRO A 55 -43.49 33.69 6.59
CA PRO A 55 -44.10 32.35 6.44
C PRO A 55 -44.89 32.10 5.09
N LEU A 56 -45.72 31.03 5.04
CA LEU A 56 -46.86 30.77 4.12
C LEU A 56 -46.50 30.43 2.64
N SER A 57 -47.24 29.66 1.81
CA SER A 57 -48.45 28.79 1.91
C SER A 57 -48.65 28.07 0.55
N ALA A 58 -49.51 27.04 0.32
CA ALA A 58 -50.20 26.04 1.16
C ALA A 58 -50.93 24.99 0.28
N SER A 59 -51.04 23.73 0.76
CA SER A 59 -52.08 22.72 0.39
C SER A 59 -52.05 22.14 -1.06
N THR A 60 -52.69 21.01 -1.44
CA THR A 60 -53.86 20.24 -0.91
C THR A 60 -53.82 18.73 -1.24
N SER A 61 -54.51 17.90 -0.42
CA SER A 61 -55.33 16.68 -0.73
C SER A 61 -54.83 15.57 -1.69
N SER A 62 -54.76 14.26 -1.39
CA SER A 62 -55.65 13.28 -0.72
C SER A 62 -56.75 12.64 -1.61
N VAL A 63 -57.08 11.35 -1.33
CA VAL A 63 -58.33 10.56 -1.61
C VAL A 63 -58.12 9.16 -2.29
N HIS A 64 -58.53 8.10 -1.55
CA HIS A 64 -59.16 6.78 -1.90
C HIS A 64 -58.76 5.90 -3.13
N GLN A 65 -59.13 4.61 -3.26
CA GLN A 65 -59.44 3.45 -2.37
C GLN A 65 -59.89 2.24 -3.28
N ASP A 66 -59.66 0.96 -2.90
CA ASP A 66 -60.27 -0.34 -3.37
C ASP A 66 -60.52 -0.63 -4.89
N GLY A 67 -60.59 -1.85 -5.44
CA GLY A 67 -60.38 -3.23 -4.97
C GLY A 67 -60.98 -4.28 -5.97
N LEU A 68 -60.51 -5.54 -5.94
CA LEU A 68 -61.11 -6.77 -6.56
C LEU A 68 -61.12 -6.85 -8.14
N ASP A 69 -61.16 -8.00 -8.85
CA ASP A 69 -61.31 -9.44 -8.48
C ASP A 69 -60.69 -10.42 -9.55
N LYS A 70 -60.05 -11.53 -9.10
CA LYS A 70 -60.06 -12.98 -9.53
C LYS A 70 -60.23 -13.47 -11.01
N PRO A 71 -60.02 -14.78 -11.36
CA PRO A 71 -59.08 -15.82 -10.85
C PRO A 71 -58.50 -16.86 -11.91
N ASN A 72 -57.66 -17.79 -11.43
CA ASN A 72 -57.53 -19.22 -11.84
C ASN A 72 -56.64 -19.60 -13.08
N PRO A 73 -56.28 -20.90 -13.30
CA PRO A 73 -55.28 -21.65 -12.52
C PRO A 73 -54.20 -22.37 -13.37
N HIS A 74 -53.10 -22.81 -12.73
CA HIS A 74 -52.57 -24.19 -12.82
C HIS A 74 -51.41 -24.35 -11.84
N GLY A 75 -51.47 -25.35 -10.95
CA GLY A 75 -50.41 -25.66 -10.00
C GLY A 75 -49.57 -26.87 -10.41
N ARG A 76 -48.32 -26.93 -9.94
CA ARG A 76 -47.63 -28.12 -9.45
C ARG A 76 -46.32 -27.76 -8.71
N ASP A 77 -46.41 -27.86 -7.39
CA ASP A 77 -45.50 -28.56 -6.47
C ASP A 77 -44.03 -28.16 -6.23
N ALA A 78 -43.65 -28.44 -4.97
CA ALA A 78 -42.31 -28.68 -4.43
C ALA A 78 -41.36 -27.48 -4.27
N ALA A 79 -41.49 -26.83 -3.12
CA ALA A 79 -40.48 -25.94 -2.57
C ALA A 79 -39.17 -26.69 -2.24
N THR A 80 -38.04 -26.17 -2.74
CA THR A 80 -36.74 -26.33 -2.11
C THR A 80 -36.29 -24.96 -1.62
N ALA A 81 -36.55 -24.67 -0.34
CA ALA A 81 -36.17 -23.40 0.27
C ALA A 81 -34.64 -23.33 0.39
N ALA A 82 -34.00 -22.65 -0.57
CA ALA A 82 -32.57 -22.37 -0.52
C ALA A 82 -32.24 -21.58 0.76
N ARG A 83 -31.40 -22.14 1.64
CA ARG A 83 -30.93 -21.45 2.85
C ARG A 83 -30.26 -20.14 2.42
N PRO A 84 -30.57 -18.98 3.03
CA PRO A 84 -29.85 -17.74 2.75
C PRO A 84 -28.34 -17.96 3.02
N PRO A 85 -27.45 -17.51 2.12
CA PRO A 85 -26.02 -17.77 2.24
C PRO A 85 -25.45 -17.11 3.50
N THR A 86 -24.68 -17.90 4.26
CA THR A 86 -24.05 -17.47 5.52
C THR A 86 -22.71 -16.79 5.27
N THR A 87 -22.15 -16.15 6.30
CA THR A 87 -20.80 -15.56 6.24
C THR A 87 -19.72 -16.59 5.89
N GLU A 88 -19.90 -17.85 6.32
CA GLU A 88 -19.06 -18.99 5.90
C GLU A 88 -19.23 -19.29 4.40
N ASP A 89 -20.46 -19.31 3.88
CA ASP A 89 -20.72 -19.55 2.45
C ASP A 89 -20.07 -18.44 1.60
N PHE A 90 -20.13 -17.17 2.04
CA PHE A 90 -19.41 -16.05 1.40
C PHE A 90 -17.88 -16.13 1.55
N ARG A 91 -17.36 -16.59 2.70
CA ARG A 91 -15.92 -16.89 2.84
C ARG A 91 -15.49 -18.00 1.89
N LEU A 92 -16.28 -19.07 1.73
CA LEU A 92 -15.97 -20.14 0.78
C LEU A 92 -16.05 -19.67 -0.68
N LEU A 93 -17.04 -18.85 -1.03
CA LEU A 93 -17.17 -18.23 -2.36
C LEU A 93 -16.05 -17.24 -2.67
N ASN A 94 -15.57 -16.47 -1.67
CA ASN A 94 -14.44 -15.56 -1.86
C ASN A 94 -13.09 -16.31 -1.81
N SER A 95 -12.91 -17.35 -1.00
CA SER A 95 -11.76 -18.27 -1.11
C SER A 95 -11.73 -18.95 -2.47
N ARG A 96 -12.90 -19.28 -3.06
CA ARG A 96 -13.03 -19.75 -4.45
C ARG A 96 -12.79 -18.66 -5.50
N ARG A 97 -12.88 -17.37 -5.15
CA ARG A 97 -12.46 -16.24 -6.01
C ARG A 97 -10.99 -15.90 -5.86
N ASP A 98 -10.40 -16.08 -4.67
CA ASP A 98 -8.96 -15.93 -4.44
C ASP A 98 -8.18 -17.12 -5.03
N SER A 99 -8.78 -18.32 -5.09
CA SER A 99 -8.29 -19.42 -5.94
C SER A 99 -8.59 -19.22 -7.43
N VAL A 100 -9.39 -18.21 -7.80
CA VAL A 100 -9.51 -17.70 -9.17
C VAL A 100 -8.74 -16.39 -9.28
N LEU A 101 -7.42 -16.53 -9.19
CA LEU A 101 -6.53 -15.75 -10.05
C LEU A 101 -7.18 -15.67 -11.45
N PRO A 102 -7.17 -14.50 -12.12
CA PRO A 102 -7.55 -14.42 -13.52
C PRO A 102 -6.48 -15.12 -14.39
N THR A 103 -6.50 -16.45 -14.39
CA THR A 103 -5.73 -17.34 -15.28
C THR A 103 -6.14 -17.16 -16.74
N ASN A 104 -7.34 -16.59 -16.99
CA ASN A 104 -7.71 -16.00 -18.27
C ASN A 104 -7.17 -14.57 -18.47
N ARG A 105 -5.88 -14.39 -18.18
CA ARG A 105 -5.06 -13.51 -18.99
C ARG A 105 -4.31 -14.41 -19.97
N ARG A 106 -4.70 -14.40 -21.26
CA ARG A 106 -3.90 -15.04 -22.30
C ARG A 106 -2.46 -14.59 -22.11
N GLU A 107 -1.62 -15.53 -21.69
CA GLU A 107 -0.21 -15.42 -21.95
C GLU A 107 -0.12 -15.26 -23.47
N VAL A 108 0.40 -14.12 -23.92
CA VAL A 108 0.98 -14.07 -25.25
C VAL A 108 2.21 -14.94 -25.11
N VAL A 109 2.01 -16.23 -25.35
CA VAL A 109 3.09 -17.19 -25.56
C VAL A 109 3.83 -16.64 -26.75
N ASP A 110 4.96 -15.98 -26.50
CA ASP A 110 5.97 -15.73 -27.52
C ASP A 110 6.41 -17.13 -27.96
N THR A 111 5.82 -17.63 -29.06
CA THR A 111 6.14 -18.93 -29.65
C THR A 111 7.48 -18.85 -30.36
N ALA A 112 8.53 -18.59 -29.59
CA ALA A 112 9.93 -18.74 -29.98
C ALA A 112 10.41 -20.11 -29.47
N SER A 113 10.81 -20.96 -30.42
CA SER A 113 11.12 -22.38 -30.20
C SER A 113 12.21 -22.62 -29.13
N PRO A 114 12.19 -23.75 -28.38
CA PRO A 114 13.05 -23.96 -27.18
C PRO A 114 14.57 -24.03 -27.40
N GLY A 115 15.09 -23.89 -28.64
CA GLY A 115 16.50 -24.22 -28.96
C GLY A 115 17.38 -23.14 -29.60
N GLY A 116 16.85 -21.96 -29.99
CA GLY A 116 17.60 -21.03 -30.87
C GLY A 116 17.76 -19.58 -30.41
N ALA A 117 16.68 -18.93 -29.97
CA ALA A 117 16.70 -17.48 -29.74
C ALA A 117 17.34 -17.07 -28.40
N GLY A 118 17.16 -17.88 -27.35
CA GLY A 118 17.74 -17.63 -26.03
C GLY A 118 19.27 -17.81 -26.00
N THR A 119 19.77 -18.81 -26.71
CA THR A 119 21.20 -19.10 -26.88
C THR A 119 21.91 -18.03 -27.72
N ALA A 120 21.27 -17.53 -28.79
CA ALA A 120 21.84 -16.47 -29.64
C ALA A 120 22.25 -15.20 -28.87
N LEU A 121 21.48 -14.79 -27.86
CA LEU A 121 21.81 -13.60 -27.06
C LEU A 121 22.94 -13.85 -26.05
N HIS A 122 23.06 -15.08 -25.51
CA HIS A 122 24.24 -15.47 -24.73
C HIS A 122 25.50 -15.47 -25.60
N GLN A 123 25.40 -16.04 -26.81
CA GLN A 123 26.52 -16.11 -27.75
C GLN A 123 27.01 -14.72 -28.18
N ALA A 124 26.10 -13.79 -28.49
CA ALA A 124 26.46 -12.41 -28.80
C ALA A 124 27.16 -11.69 -27.62
N VAL A 125 26.76 -11.99 -26.38
CA VAL A 125 27.44 -11.49 -25.17
C VAL A 125 28.84 -12.11 -25.00
N LEU A 126 29.01 -13.43 -25.24
CA LEU A 126 30.32 -14.11 -25.22
C LEU A 126 31.29 -13.51 -26.25
N GLU A 127 30.78 -13.28 -27.46
CA GLU A 127 31.51 -12.68 -28.59
C GLU A 127 31.81 -11.19 -28.39
N LYS A 128 31.20 -10.55 -27.38
CA LYS A 128 31.26 -9.11 -27.10
C LYS A 128 30.68 -8.25 -28.24
N ASP A 129 29.80 -8.84 -29.04
CA ASP A 129 29.22 -8.23 -30.23
C ASP A 129 28.02 -7.33 -29.84
N ILE A 130 28.33 -6.07 -29.56
CA ILE A 130 27.38 -5.04 -29.12
C ILE A 130 26.28 -4.83 -30.17
N ASP A 131 26.63 -4.83 -31.46
CA ASP A 131 25.68 -4.57 -32.54
C ASP A 131 24.71 -5.74 -32.73
N LYS A 132 25.19 -6.99 -32.60
CA LYS A 132 24.35 -8.20 -32.58
C LYS A 132 23.46 -8.27 -31.34
N VAL A 133 23.97 -7.88 -30.16
CA VAL A 133 23.12 -7.71 -28.95
C VAL A 133 22.04 -6.67 -29.23
N ARG A 134 22.38 -5.48 -29.74
CA ARG A 134 21.42 -4.42 -30.10
C ARG A 134 20.39 -4.90 -31.12
N ALA A 135 20.80 -5.64 -32.14
CA ALA A 135 19.92 -6.19 -33.17
C ALA A 135 18.92 -7.21 -32.59
N LEU A 136 19.40 -8.17 -31.79
CA LEU A 136 18.56 -9.18 -31.13
C LEU A 136 17.57 -8.55 -30.14
N ILE A 137 18.05 -7.62 -29.31
CA ILE A 137 17.18 -6.84 -28.40
C ILE A 137 16.15 -6.08 -29.22
N SER A 138 16.54 -5.38 -30.29
CA SER A 138 15.65 -4.62 -31.17
C SER A 138 14.57 -5.49 -31.83
N ALA A 139 14.93 -6.69 -32.28
CA ALA A 139 14.01 -7.68 -32.83
C ALA A 139 12.96 -8.21 -31.82
N GLY A 140 13.20 -8.05 -30.52
CA GLY A 140 12.24 -8.42 -29.46
C GLY A 140 12.74 -9.46 -28.47
N VAL A 141 13.91 -10.05 -28.72
CA VAL A 141 14.52 -11.03 -27.82
C VAL A 141 14.72 -10.39 -26.45
N ARG A 142 14.30 -11.09 -25.38
CA ARG A 142 14.47 -10.61 -24.00
C ARG A 142 15.72 -11.25 -23.38
N PRO A 143 16.49 -10.53 -22.56
CA PRO A 143 17.64 -11.07 -21.83
C PRO A 143 17.18 -11.87 -20.60
N THR A 144 16.26 -12.81 -20.81
CA THR A 144 15.63 -13.60 -19.75
C THR A 144 15.75 -15.09 -19.95
N ALA A 145 16.10 -15.60 -21.14
CA ALA A 145 16.44 -17.01 -21.31
C ALA A 145 17.59 -17.41 -20.38
N LEU A 146 17.61 -18.67 -19.93
CA LEU A 146 18.73 -19.24 -19.18
C LEU A 146 19.59 -20.13 -20.07
N ASP A 147 20.90 -20.13 -19.83
CA ASP A 147 21.82 -21.15 -20.35
C ASP A 147 21.77 -22.46 -19.53
N GLU A 148 22.53 -23.46 -19.96
CA GLU A 148 22.69 -24.75 -19.28
C GLU A 148 23.24 -24.60 -17.84
N SER A 149 24.00 -23.52 -17.59
CA SER A 149 24.53 -23.14 -16.27
C SER A 149 23.54 -22.30 -15.43
N ARG A 150 22.26 -22.21 -15.84
CA ARG A 150 21.19 -21.44 -15.17
C ARG A 150 21.44 -19.93 -15.08
N ARG A 151 22.30 -19.37 -15.94
CA ARG A 151 22.59 -17.92 -16.03
C ARG A 151 21.73 -17.28 -17.12
N SER A 152 21.32 -16.03 -16.92
CA SER A 152 20.82 -15.19 -18.03
C SER A 152 21.97 -14.49 -18.77
N PRO A 153 21.72 -13.83 -19.93
CA PRO A 153 22.76 -13.06 -20.62
C PRO A 153 23.39 -11.95 -19.75
N LEU A 154 22.66 -11.44 -18.76
CA LEU A 154 23.16 -10.46 -17.79
C LEU A 154 24.03 -11.11 -16.70
N ASP A 155 23.66 -12.29 -16.20
CA ASP A 155 24.47 -13.02 -15.22
C ASP A 155 25.77 -13.53 -15.86
N LEU A 156 25.68 -13.95 -17.12
CA LEU A 156 26.82 -14.27 -17.96
C LEU A 156 27.74 -13.04 -18.11
N LEU A 157 27.23 -11.91 -18.60
CA LEU A 157 27.98 -10.65 -18.72
C LEU A 157 28.66 -10.26 -17.40
N ASP A 158 27.94 -10.41 -16.29
CA ASP A 158 28.46 -10.10 -14.97
C ASP A 158 29.61 -11.03 -14.54
N SER A 159 29.58 -12.30 -14.94
CA SER A 159 30.68 -13.26 -14.72
C SER A 159 31.90 -13.06 -15.64
N MET A 160 31.77 -12.32 -16.74
CA MET A 160 32.88 -12.10 -17.68
C MET A 160 33.87 -11.05 -17.19
N SER A 161 35.16 -11.36 -17.35
CA SER A 161 36.25 -10.37 -17.24
C SER A 161 36.34 -9.57 -18.54
N LEU A 162 35.91 -8.32 -18.48
CA LEU A 162 35.86 -7.36 -19.59
C LEU A 162 36.38 -6.01 -19.07
N ASP A 163 36.83 -5.15 -19.98
CA ASP A 163 37.04 -3.75 -19.63
C ASP A 163 35.71 -3.09 -19.22
N PRO A 164 35.75 -2.05 -18.35
CA PRO A 164 34.52 -1.42 -17.85
C PRO A 164 33.62 -0.84 -18.95
N SER A 165 34.20 -0.31 -20.04
CA SER A 165 33.47 0.34 -21.12
C SER A 165 32.63 -0.68 -21.90
N THR A 166 33.25 -1.75 -22.39
CA THR A 166 32.56 -2.85 -23.09
C THR A 166 31.49 -3.48 -22.21
N LYS A 167 31.78 -3.69 -20.91
CA LYS A 167 30.81 -4.26 -19.97
C LYS A 167 29.61 -3.33 -19.75
N GLN A 168 29.83 -2.02 -19.65
CA GLN A 168 28.77 -1.02 -19.53
C GLN A 168 27.93 -0.92 -20.81
N GLN A 169 28.56 -0.94 -21.98
CA GLN A 169 27.86 -0.89 -23.28
C GLN A 169 26.98 -2.13 -23.49
N LEU A 170 27.51 -3.34 -23.28
CA LEU A 170 26.72 -4.58 -23.34
C LEU A 170 25.57 -4.57 -22.32
N ARG A 171 25.80 -4.10 -21.08
CA ARG A 171 24.74 -3.96 -20.08
C ARG A 171 23.67 -2.97 -20.53
N HIS A 172 24.08 -1.85 -21.13
CA HIS A 172 23.17 -0.83 -21.63
C HIS A 172 22.23 -1.42 -22.69
N GLU A 173 22.75 -2.07 -23.73
CA GLU A 173 21.95 -2.67 -24.81
C GLU A 173 20.97 -3.74 -24.28
N LEU A 174 21.43 -4.63 -23.38
CA LEU A 174 20.57 -5.64 -22.76
C LEU A 174 19.41 -5.02 -21.95
N LEU A 175 19.65 -3.88 -21.27
CA LEU A 175 18.67 -3.24 -20.40
C LEU A 175 17.85 -2.13 -21.06
N ALA A 176 18.24 -1.64 -22.24
CA ALA A 176 17.68 -0.46 -22.91
C ALA A 176 16.15 -0.45 -23.01
N SER A 177 15.52 0.67 -22.65
CA SER A 177 14.06 0.82 -22.71
C SER A 177 13.54 1.09 -24.13
N LYS A 178 12.79 0.14 -24.70
CA LYS A 178 12.05 0.33 -25.98
C LYS A 178 10.84 1.28 -25.90
N ASN A 179 10.72 2.06 -24.82
CA ASN A 179 9.62 3.00 -24.68
C ASN A 179 10.07 4.38 -25.19
N PRO A 180 9.41 4.97 -26.19
CA PRO A 180 9.83 6.27 -26.76
C PRO A 180 9.77 7.44 -25.76
N THR A 181 9.04 7.29 -24.65
CA THR A 181 9.01 8.32 -23.59
C THR A 181 10.15 8.18 -22.57
N ALA A 182 10.91 7.08 -22.57
CA ALA A 182 12.02 6.92 -21.64
C ALA A 182 13.09 8.01 -21.84
N PRO A 183 13.87 8.34 -20.80
CA PRO A 183 15.08 9.15 -20.96
C PRO A 183 16.05 8.49 -21.93
N ALA A 184 16.86 9.30 -22.62
CA ALA A 184 18.00 8.80 -23.36
C ALA A 184 18.89 7.94 -22.45
N HIS A 185 19.46 6.87 -22.99
CA HIS A 185 20.30 5.91 -22.27
C HIS A 185 19.66 5.20 -21.04
N TYR A 186 18.35 5.37 -20.78
CA TYR A 186 17.69 4.74 -19.63
C TYR A 186 17.73 3.20 -19.68
N THR A 187 18.44 2.63 -18.71
CA THR A 187 18.50 1.19 -18.43
C THR A 187 17.41 0.78 -17.45
N LYS A 188 16.60 -0.21 -17.83
CA LYS A 188 15.60 -0.79 -16.93
C LYS A 188 16.26 -1.31 -15.66
N TRP A 189 15.66 -0.99 -14.52
CA TRP A 189 15.99 -1.58 -13.22
C TRP A 189 15.93 -3.12 -13.22
N GLU A 190 16.60 -3.70 -12.23
CA GLU A 190 16.96 -5.13 -12.19
C GLU A 190 16.31 -5.88 -11.03
N ALA A 191 16.04 -5.17 -9.92
CA ALA A 191 15.23 -5.61 -8.80
C ALA A 191 14.11 -4.59 -8.54
N GLY A 192 12.95 -5.05 -8.04
CA GLY A 192 11.81 -4.17 -7.78
C GLY A 192 10.99 -4.58 -6.56
N HIS A 193 10.60 -3.59 -5.76
CA HIS A 193 9.73 -3.75 -4.61
C HIS A 193 8.40 -3.04 -4.89
N GLY A 194 7.29 -3.64 -4.51
CA GLY A 194 5.97 -3.03 -4.65
C GLY A 194 5.29 -2.93 -3.31
N SER A 195 4.84 -1.74 -2.92
CA SER A 195 4.23 -1.51 -1.61
C SER A 195 3.08 -0.52 -1.67
N PRO A 196 2.02 -0.73 -0.87
CA PRO A 196 1.02 0.29 -0.59
C PRO A 196 1.53 1.35 0.42
N TRP A 197 2.66 1.11 1.09
CA TRP A 197 3.31 1.98 2.08
C TRP A 197 4.42 2.85 1.45
N GLY A 198 4.18 3.33 0.22
CA GLY A 198 5.23 3.95 -0.58
C GLY A 198 5.72 5.30 -0.06
N LEU A 199 4.86 6.08 0.60
CA LEU A 199 5.30 7.33 1.24
C LEU A 199 6.13 7.04 2.49
N GLU A 200 5.76 6.04 3.28
CA GLU A 200 6.48 5.63 4.49
C GLU A 200 7.89 5.12 4.16
N ILE A 201 8.03 4.41 3.04
CA ILE A 201 9.33 4.05 2.46
C ILE A 201 10.16 5.30 2.17
N LEU A 202 9.61 6.30 1.47
CA LEU A 202 10.32 7.55 1.15
C LEU A 202 10.70 8.32 2.42
N VAL A 203 9.75 8.55 3.33
CA VAL A 203 9.97 9.26 4.62
C VAL A 203 11.05 8.59 5.46
N SER A 204 11.13 7.26 5.43
CA SER A 204 12.14 6.53 6.20
C SER A 204 13.50 6.39 5.50
N GLY A 205 13.59 6.72 4.21
CA GLY A 205 14.81 6.57 3.41
C GLY A 205 15.20 5.12 3.11
N GLU A 206 14.41 4.12 3.51
CA GLU A 206 14.75 2.69 3.35
C GLU A 206 13.52 1.78 3.24
N LEU A 207 13.71 0.63 2.59
CA LEU A 207 12.75 -0.47 2.66
C LEU A 207 12.90 -1.17 4.02
N LYS A 208 11.92 -1.00 4.91
CA LYS A 208 11.86 -1.66 6.23
C LYS A 208 11.09 -2.97 6.19
N GLY A 209 11.71 -4.04 6.68
CA GLY A 209 11.04 -5.33 6.91
C GLY A 209 9.92 -5.19 7.94
N GLY A 210 8.76 -5.82 7.69
CA GLY A 210 7.61 -5.82 8.61
C GLY A 210 6.75 -4.53 8.59
N VAL A 211 7.34 -3.34 8.54
CA VAL A 211 6.57 -2.07 8.42
C VAL A 211 5.86 -1.99 7.08
N ASN A 212 6.56 -2.33 6.00
CA ASN A 212 6.06 -2.18 4.62
C ASN A 212 5.52 -3.49 4.01
N ASP A 213 5.67 -4.62 4.72
CA ASP A 213 5.56 -5.97 4.13
C ASP A 213 5.13 -7.06 5.15
N ALA A 214 4.10 -6.78 5.96
CA ALA A 214 3.48 -7.76 6.85
C ALA A 214 2.68 -8.82 6.06
N LYS A 215 3.39 -9.74 5.39
CA LYS A 215 2.83 -10.87 4.61
C LYS A 215 2.23 -11.94 5.51
N GLY A 216 1.13 -11.62 6.19
CA GLY A 216 0.47 -12.55 7.10
C GLY A 216 0.00 -13.84 6.42
N GLY A 217 0.82 -14.89 6.49
CA GLY A 217 0.57 -16.25 6.00
C GLY A 217 1.53 -17.24 6.68
N ALA A 218 1.32 -18.54 6.51
CA ALA A 218 2.08 -19.57 7.25
C ALA A 218 3.57 -19.69 6.86
N GLU A 219 3.99 -19.05 5.77
CA GLU A 219 5.31 -19.19 5.14
C GLU A 219 6.00 -17.82 4.99
N SER A 220 5.74 -16.94 5.95
CA SER A 220 5.91 -15.49 5.87
C SER A 220 7.35 -15.01 5.60
N LEU A 221 7.45 -13.87 4.90
CA LEU A 221 8.65 -13.03 4.80
C LEU A 221 8.58 -11.84 5.78
N GLU A 222 7.85 -11.99 6.88
CA GLU A 222 7.70 -10.96 7.91
C GLU A 222 9.05 -10.59 8.53
N GLY A 223 9.30 -9.29 8.68
CA GLY A 223 10.62 -8.76 9.06
C GLY A 223 11.68 -8.77 7.95
N MET A 224 11.37 -9.27 6.74
CA MET A 224 12.30 -9.30 5.60
C MET A 224 11.92 -8.27 4.52
N VAL A 225 12.90 -7.86 3.71
CA VAL A 225 12.68 -7.00 2.55
C VAL A 225 12.66 -7.86 1.29
N PHE A 226 11.49 -8.03 0.69
CA PHE A 226 11.34 -8.78 -0.57
C PHE A 226 11.74 -7.95 -1.81
N PHE A 227 12.40 -8.60 -2.76
CA PHE A 227 12.68 -8.08 -4.10
C PHE A 227 12.17 -9.00 -5.20
N SER A 228 11.44 -8.42 -6.16
CA SER A 228 11.17 -9.04 -7.45
C SER A 228 12.35 -8.75 -8.38
N ASP A 229 13.24 -9.73 -8.51
CA ASP A 229 14.49 -9.68 -9.26
C ASP A 229 14.46 -10.63 -10.46
N ARG A 230 15.62 -10.80 -11.13
CA ARG A 230 15.80 -11.79 -12.21
C ARG A 230 16.06 -13.22 -11.71
N THR A 231 15.84 -13.54 -10.43
CA THR A 231 15.89 -14.95 -9.99
C THR A 231 14.66 -15.71 -10.54
N PRO A 232 14.82 -16.86 -11.22
CA PRO A 232 13.70 -17.71 -11.66
C PRO A 232 12.73 -18.04 -10.52
N GLU A 233 11.45 -18.32 -10.82
CA GLU A 233 10.48 -18.62 -9.77
C GLU A 233 10.54 -20.09 -9.34
N ARG A 234 11.00 -20.97 -10.25
CA ARG A 234 11.17 -22.41 -10.05
C ARG A 234 12.53 -22.86 -10.58
N SER A 235 13.03 -23.96 -10.01
CA SER A 235 14.23 -24.65 -10.49
C SER A 235 14.11 -25.15 -11.94
N THR A 236 12.88 -25.34 -12.44
CA THR A 236 12.58 -25.83 -13.79
C THR A 236 12.31 -24.75 -14.83
N ASP A 237 12.20 -23.47 -14.45
CA ASP A 237 11.88 -22.40 -15.40
C ASP A 237 13.04 -22.18 -16.39
N SER A 238 12.80 -22.23 -17.70
CA SER A 238 13.82 -21.95 -18.74
C SER A 238 14.18 -20.45 -18.87
N THR A 239 13.60 -19.60 -18.03
CA THR A 239 13.81 -18.15 -18.03
C THR A 239 13.91 -17.59 -16.61
N THR A 240 14.64 -16.48 -16.45
CA THR A 240 14.42 -15.53 -15.35
C THR A 240 13.02 -14.92 -15.45
N ARG A 241 12.56 -14.18 -14.41
CA ARG A 241 11.20 -13.59 -14.38
C ARG A 241 10.90 -12.70 -15.60
N ALA A 242 10.30 -13.31 -16.64
CA ALA A 242 9.91 -12.66 -17.88
C ALA A 242 8.97 -11.46 -17.68
N ASN A 243 8.28 -11.43 -16.54
CA ASN A 243 7.37 -10.39 -16.10
C ASN A 243 7.80 -9.75 -14.76
N LEU A 244 9.10 -9.43 -14.61
CA LEU A 244 9.74 -8.79 -13.45
C LEU A 244 8.88 -7.77 -12.66
N ARG A 245 8.16 -6.90 -13.38
CA ARG A 245 7.30 -5.83 -12.83
C ARG A 245 5.95 -6.32 -12.27
N ASN A 246 5.50 -7.51 -12.65
CA ASN A 246 4.14 -7.99 -12.37
C ASN A 246 3.95 -8.29 -10.88
N LYS A 247 4.89 -9.03 -10.25
CA LYS A 247 4.84 -9.31 -8.81
C LYS A 247 4.85 -8.02 -7.99
N ALA A 248 5.77 -7.09 -8.27
CA ALA A 248 5.80 -5.78 -7.61
C ALA A 248 4.46 -5.04 -7.76
N ARG A 249 3.87 -4.97 -8.95
CA ARG A 249 2.53 -4.35 -9.13
C ARG A 249 1.43 -5.02 -8.32
N LEU A 250 1.43 -6.35 -8.19
CA LEU A 250 0.46 -7.09 -7.39
C LEU A 250 0.62 -6.78 -5.89
N TYR A 251 1.86 -6.78 -5.38
CA TYR A 251 2.14 -6.43 -3.98
C TYR A 251 1.79 -4.98 -3.65
N ALA A 252 2.05 -4.06 -4.58
CA ALA A 252 1.72 -2.65 -4.44
C ALA A 252 0.22 -2.40 -4.23
N GLU A 253 -0.67 -3.30 -4.68
CA GLU A 253 -2.11 -3.16 -4.45
C GLU A 253 -2.53 -3.33 -2.98
N GLY A 254 -1.66 -3.88 -2.12
CA GLY A 254 -1.90 -3.99 -0.67
C GLY A 254 -3.08 -4.89 -0.27
N LYS A 255 -3.59 -5.69 -1.20
CA LYS A 255 -4.74 -6.59 -1.00
C LYS A 255 -4.39 -7.76 -0.09
N GLY A 256 -5.35 -8.14 0.75
CA GLY A 256 -5.28 -9.35 1.56
C GLY A 256 -6.54 -9.52 2.40
N THR A 257 -6.86 -10.76 2.76
CA THR A 257 -8.08 -11.13 3.50
C THR A 257 -8.02 -10.80 4.99
N LYS A 258 -6.83 -10.58 5.56
CA LYS A 258 -6.65 -10.25 6.97
C LYS A 258 -7.10 -8.80 7.28
N PRO A 259 -7.68 -8.51 8.47
CA PRO A 259 -7.97 -7.14 8.93
C PRO A 259 -6.75 -6.20 8.90
N SER A 260 -5.55 -6.76 9.02
CA SER A 260 -4.27 -6.04 8.99
C SER A 260 -3.71 -5.76 7.59
N SER A 261 -4.41 -6.13 6.50
CA SER A 261 -3.99 -5.76 5.15
C SER A 261 -4.10 -4.24 4.93
N ALA A 262 -3.24 -3.70 4.07
CA ALA A 262 -3.20 -2.26 3.80
C ALA A 262 -4.53 -1.73 3.25
N VAL A 263 -5.16 -2.47 2.32
CA VAL A 263 -6.51 -2.15 1.82
C VAL A 263 -7.53 -2.15 2.95
N ASN A 264 -7.56 -3.19 3.80
CA ASN A 264 -8.57 -3.28 4.85
C ASN A 264 -8.41 -2.18 5.91
N ARG A 265 -7.17 -1.82 6.28
CA ARG A 265 -6.87 -0.68 7.16
C ARG A 265 -7.33 0.67 6.57
N ALA A 266 -7.10 0.90 5.28
CA ALA A 266 -7.56 2.11 4.60
C ALA A 266 -9.11 2.18 4.48
N LEU A 267 -9.77 1.04 4.24
CA LEU A 267 -11.24 0.97 4.22
C LEU A 267 -11.85 1.08 5.63
N GLN A 268 -11.25 0.44 6.64
CA GLN A 268 -11.62 0.59 8.06
C GLN A 268 -11.58 2.05 8.47
N TYR A 269 -10.51 2.78 8.11
CA TYR A 269 -10.42 4.21 8.39
C TYR A 269 -11.62 4.97 7.81
N LYS A 270 -11.95 4.75 6.53
CA LYS A 270 -13.11 5.38 5.90
C LYS A 270 -14.44 5.04 6.58
N MET A 271 -14.61 3.79 7.02
CA MET A 271 -15.79 3.38 7.79
C MET A 271 -15.83 4.02 9.18
N THR A 272 -14.70 4.22 9.85
CA THR A 272 -14.65 4.98 11.11
C THR A 272 -14.97 6.46 10.93
N GLN A 273 -14.61 7.08 9.80
CA GLN A 273 -15.08 8.43 9.45
C GLN A 273 -16.61 8.46 9.27
N ALA A 274 -17.20 7.46 8.60
CA ALA A 274 -18.64 7.34 8.43
C ALA A 274 -19.40 7.08 9.74
N LEU A 275 -18.80 6.32 10.67
CA LEU A 275 -19.33 6.12 12.02
C LEU A 275 -19.34 7.42 12.82
N GLN A 276 -18.24 8.18 12.80
CA GLN A 276 -18.14 9.45 13.52
C GLN A 276 -19.15 10.45 12.95
N GLU A 277 -19.23 10.60 11.63
CA GLU A 277 -20.21 11.50 11.00
C GLU A 277 -21.66 11.10 11.32
N ALA A 278 -21.96 9.79 11.41
CA ALA A 278 -23.28 9.33 11.82
C ALA A 278 -23.58 9.68 13.29
N ALA A 279 -22.62 9.48 14.19
CA ALA A 279 -22.75 9.85 15.60
C ALA A 279 -22.94 11.36 15.77
N ASP A 280 -22.09 12.17 15.14
CA ASP A 280 -22.13 13.65 15.20
C ASP A 280 -23.46 14.21 14.67
N LYS A 281 -24.10 13.52 13.71
CA LYS A 281 -25.40 13.91 13.12
C LYS A 281 -26.61 13.22 13.76
N GLY A 282 -26.42 12.40 14.81
CA GLY A 282 -27.48 11.59 15.40
C GLY A 282 -28.16 10.61 14.43
N THR A 283 -27.46 10.21 13.35
CA THR A 283 -27.97 9.27 12.35
C THR A 283 -27.87 7.84 12.89
N PRO A 284 -28.98 7.08 12.97
CA PRO A 284 -28.94 5.70 13.45
C PRO A 284 -28.07 4.78 12.58
N LEU A 285 -27.39 3.83 13.21
CA LEU A 285 -26.68 2.74 12.52
C LEU A 285 -27.64 1.60 12.18
N GLU A 286 -27.40 0.91 11.07
CA GLU A 286 -28.16 -0.29 10.67
C GLU A 286 -27.79 -1.50 11.55
N LEU A 287 -28.64 -1.77 12.54
CA LEU A 287 -28.46 -2.87 13.48
C LEU A 287 -29.05 -4.19 12.96
N THR A 288 -28.24 -5.24 12.98
CA THR A 288 -28.62 -6.60 12.65
C THR A 288 -29.22 -7.31 13.87
N LYS A 289 -30.24 -8.14 13.65
CA LYS A 289 -30.91 -8.93 14.71
C LYS A 289 -30.04 -10.04 15.33
N LYS A 290 -28.75 -10.11 15.02
CA LYS A 290 -27.85 -11.15 15.50
C LYS A 290 -26.97 -10.57 16.62
N PRO A 291 -27.23 -10.92 17.90
CA PRO A 291 -26.30 -10.57 18.98
C PRO A 291 -24.97 -11.29 18.78
N ILE A 292 -23.92 -10.77 19.40
CA ILE A 292 -22.61 -11.44 19.47
C ILE A 292 -22.17 -11.62 20.92
N GLN A 293 -21.47 -12.71 21.20
CA GLN A 293 -20.83 -12.97 22.48
C GLN A 293 -19.30 -12.90 22.31
N ILE A 294 -18.63 -12.25 23.26
CA ILE A 294 -17.19 -12.11 23.34
C ILE A 294 -16.73 -12.75 24.65
N ASN A 295 -15.89 -13.78 24.55
CA ASN A 295 -15.31 -14.42 25.73
C ASN A 295 -13.92 -13.84 26.00
N VAL A 296 -13.65 -13.50 27.26
CA VAL A 296 -12.36 -12.93 27.74
C VAL A 296 -11.88 -13.68 28.98
N ASP A 297 -10.61 -13.57 29.34
CA ASP A 297 -10.11 -14.25 30.54
C ASP A 297 -10.44 -13.48 31.83
N SER A 298 -10.40 -12.15 31.80
CA SER A 298 -10.98 -11.28 32.83
C SER A 298 -11.70 -10.07 32.21
N MET A 299 -12.54 -9.38 32.99
CA MET A 299 -13.23 -8.18 32.51
C MET A 299 -12.31 -7.00 32.20
N ASP A 300 -11.06 -6.99 32.66
CA ASP A 300 -10.07 -5.96 32.32
C ASP A 300 -9.68 -6.03 30.82
N GLU A 301 -9.74 -7.21 30.21
CA GLU A 301 -9.44 -7.43 28.79
C GLU A 301 -10.62 -7.04 27.87
N ALA A 302 -11.81 -6.83 28.42
CA ALA A 302 -13.06 -6.60 27.68
C ALA A 302 -12.92 -5.50 26.62
N HIS A 303 -12.23 -4.41 26.94
CA HIS A 303 -12.03 -3.30 26.01
C HIS A 303 -11.12 -3.67 24.82
N ALA A 304 -10.05 -4.43 25.04
CA ALA A 304 -9.17 -4.90 23.97
C ALA A 304 -9.88 -5.91 23.05
N ALA A 305 -10.69 -6.79 23.63
CA ALA A 305 -11.52 -7.74 22.89
C ALA A 305 -12.59 -7.01 22.05
N LEU A 306 -13.26 -6.00 22.60
CA LEU A 306 -14.19 -5.13 21.87
C LEU A 306 -13.54 -4.42 20.68
N LYS A 307 -12.32 -3.88 20.82
CA LYS A 307 -11.57 -3.25 19.72
C LYS A 307 -11.24 -4.25 18.60
N THR A 308 -10.82 -5.46 18.99
CA THR A 308 -10.55 -6.55 18.04
C THR A 308 -11.82 -6.95 17.29
N GLN A 309 -12.95 -7.05 18.00
CA GLN A 309 -14.25 -7.35 17.41
C GLN A 309 -14.75 -6.23 16.48
N MET A 310 -14.52 -4.97 16.83
CA MET A 310 -14.83 -3.81 15.97
C MET A 310 -14.06 -3.88 14.64
N GLN A 311 -12.75 -4.16 14.68
CA GLN A 311 -11.94 -4.37 13.48
C GLN A 311 -12.45 -5.55 12.63
N SER A 312 -12.91 -6.63 13.27
CA SER A 312 -13.52 -7.80 12.61
C SER A 312 -14.82 -7.41 11.88
N ILE A 313 -15.76 -6.75 12.57
CA ILE A 313 -17.04 -6.29 12.00
C ILE A 313 -16.81 -5.35 10.81
N LEU A 314 -15.89 -4.39 10.94
CA LEU A 314 -15.56 -3.48 9.84
C LEU A 314 -14.91 -4.22 8.66
N THR A 315 -14.05 -5.20 8.92
CA THR A 315 -13.43 -6.02 7.85
C THR A 315 -14.49 -6.84 7.11
N ASP A 316 -15.43 -7.48 7.81
CA ASP A 316 -16.54 -8.20 7.17
C ASP A 316 -17.43 -7.24 6.34
N ASN A 317 -17.72 -6.04 6.85
CA ASN A 317 -18.43 -5.01 6.09
C ASN A 317 -17.67 -4.56 4.82
N SER A 318 -16.33 -4.51 4.86
CA SER A 318 -15.51 -4.15 3.68
C SER A 318 -15.66 -5.14 2.52
N PHE A 319 -15.91 -6.43 2.81
CA PHE A 319 -16.17 -7.46 1.79
C PHE A 319 -17.61 -7.41 1.25
N LEU A 320 -18.57 -6.93 2.06
CA LEU A 320 -19.99 -6.83 1.69
C LEU A 320 -20.33 -5.55 0.91
N LEU A 321 -19.46 -4.53 0.92
CA LEU A 321 -19.70 -3.22 0.33
C LEU A 321 -18.76 -2.96 -0.87
N PRO A 322 -19.04 -3.54 -2.05
CA PRO A 322 -18.22 -3.31 -3.24
C PRO A 322 -18.20 -1.84 -3.63
N GLY A 323 -17.00 -1.30 -3.83
CA GLY A 323 -16.82 0.11 -4.20
C GLY A 323 -16.83 1.11 -3.03
N LEU A 324 -16.74 0.65 -1.77
CA LEU A 324 -16.72 1.50 -0.56
C LEU A 324 -15.76 2.70 -0.65
N ALA A 325 -14.58 2.52 -1.27
CA ALA A 325 -13.62 3.58 -1.52
C ALA A 325 -14.18 4.78 -2.32
N LYS A 326 -15.27 4.63 -3.07
CA LYS A 326 -15.96 5.70 -3.83
C LYS A 326 -17.22 6.25 -3.18
N MET A 327 -17.74 5.61 -2.13
CA MET A 327 -18.98 6.04 -1.45
C MET A 327 -18.73 7.28 -0.57
N SER A 328 -19.74 8.11 -0.35
CA SER A 328 -19.70 9.15 0.68
C SER A 328 -19.85 8.55 2.09
N PRO A 329 -19.47 9.25 3.17
CA PRO A 329 -19.66 8.75 4.54
C PRO A 329 -21.11 8.36 4.85
N GLY A 330 -22.09 9.20 4.49
CA GLY A 330 -23.52 8.90 4.67
C GLY A 330 -24.03 7.69 3.85
N GLN A 331 -23.44 7.42 2.68
CA GLN A 331 -23.72 6.19 1.91
C GLN A 331 -23.12 4.94 2.56
N ILE A 332 -22.06 5.11 3.35
CA ILE A 332 -21.40 4.02 4.08
C ILE A 332 -22.20 3.73 5.36
N SER A 333 -22.47 4.73 6.20
CA SER A 333 -23.15 4.53 7.49
C SER A 333 -24.52 3.85 7.34
N SER A 334 -25.33 4.26 6.35
CA SER A 334 -26.61 3.63 5.97
C SER A 334 -26.50 2.21 5.37
N LYS A 335 -25.29 1.64 5.31
CA LYS A 335 -25.01 0.28 4.81
C LYS A 335 -24.15 -0.56 5.75
N LEU A 336 -23.55 0.05 6.77
CA LEU A 336 -22.73 -0.68 7.74
C LEU A 336 -23.63 -1.50 8.66
N LYS A 337 -23.41 -2.81 8.68
CA LYS A 337 -24.15 -3.76 9.50
C LYS A 337 -23.42 -4.00 10.81
N PHE A 338 -24.03 -3.63 11.92
CA PHE A 338 -23.54 -3.89 13.27
C PHE A 338 -24.44 -4.88 14.03
N PRO A 339 -23.92 -5.66 14.99
CA PRO A 339 -24.76 -6.36 15.97
C PRO A 339 -25.69 -5.39 16.71
N SER A 340 -26.92 -5.80 17.02
CA SER A 340 -27.83 -5.01 17.87
C SER A 340 -27.52 -5.10 19.37
N GLU A 341 -26.64 -6.02 19.75
CA GLU A 341 -26.34 -6.40 21.13
C GLU A 341 -24.98 -7.09 21.19
N ILE A 342 -24.20 -6.78 22.23
CA ILE A 342 -22.93 -7.44 22.56
C ILE A 342 -22.99 -7.93 24.00
N THR A 343 -22.75 -9.23 24.21
CA THR A 343 -22.50 -9.80 25.54
C THR A 343 -21.02 -10.09 25.68
N ILE A 344 -20.43 -9.67 26.80
CA ILE A 344 -19.06 -10.00 27.20
C ILE A 344 -19.15 -10.94 28.38
N SER A 345 -18.47 -12.08 28.30
CA SER A 345 -18.42 -13.08 29.37
C SER A 345 -16.96 -13.35 29.73
N SER A 346 -16.61 -13.22 31.00
CA SER A 346 -15.25 -13.49 31.49
C SER A 346 -15.15 -14.86 32.18
N ARG A 347 -13.95 -15.46 32.12
CA ARG A 347 -13.72 -16.82 32.62
C ARG A 347 -13.82 -16.94 34.15
N ASP A 348 -13.71 -15.82 34.86
CA ASP A 348 -13.95 -15.66 36.30
C ASP A 348 -15.44 -15.48 36.69
N GLY A 349 -16.36 -15.50 35.72
CA GLY A 349 -17.81 -15.48 35.95
C GLY A 349 -18.47 -14.09 35.85
N GLY A 350 -17.74 -13.07 35.42
CA GLY A 350 -18.31 -11.77 35.06
C GLY A 350 -19.11 -11.83 33.75
N GLU A 351 -20.22 -11.10 33.69
CA GLU A 351 -20.98 -10.92 32.45
C GLU A 351 -21.42 -9.46 32.32
N ARG A 352 -21.28 -8.89 31.12
CA ARG A 352 -21.82 -7.57 30.78
C ARG A 352 -22.53 -7.62 29.42
N LYS A 353 -23.80 -7.23 29.41
CA LYS A 353 -24.61 -7.08 28.21
C LYS A 353 -24.73 -5.61 27.84
N ILE A 354 -24.51 -5.28 26.57
CA ILE A 354 -24.47 -3.92 26.03
C ILE A 354 -25.42 -3.84 24.82
N ALA A 355 -26.40 -2.94 24.87
CA ALA A 355 -27.43 -2.77 23.84
C ALA A 355 -27.94 -1.31 23.80
N GLY A 356 -28.78 -0.98 22.81
CA GLY A 356 -29.45 0.32 22.74
C GLY A 356 -28.49 1.52 22.60
N SER A 357 -28.74 2.59 23.35
CA SER A 357 -27.91 3.82 23.32
C SER A 357 -26.48 3.57 23.78
N GLU A 358 -26.28 2.78 24.84
CA GLU A 358 -24.94 2.41 25.34
C GLU A 358 -24.10 1.72 24.24
N LEU A 359 -24.74 0.88 23.41
CA LEU A 359 -24.08 0.23 22.29
C LEU A 359 -23.73 1.21 21.15
N ALA A 360 -24.59 2.19 20.88
CA ALA A 360 -24.32 3.23 19.89
C ALA A 360 -23.15 4.12 20.31
N GLU A 361 -23.11 4.54 21.57
CA GLU A 361 -21.98 5.27 22.18
C GLU A 361 -20.70 4.44 22.14
N LEU A 362 -20.79 3.14 22.42
CA LEU A 362 -19.66 2.22 22.33
C LEU A 362 -19.10 2.11 20.91
N TYR A 363 -19.96 2.00 19.88
CA TYR A 363 -19.50 1.98 18.49
C TYR A 363 -18.87 3.29 18.06
N ALA A 364 -19.42 4.44 18.47
CA ALA A 364 -18.80 5.74 18.22
C ALA A 364 -17.41 5.84 18.87
N LYS A 365 -17.30 5.48 20.15
CA LYS A 365 -16.03 5.47 20.90
C LYS A 365 -14.97 4.56 20.25
N LEU A 366 -15.30 3.30 20.02
CA LEU A 366 -14.38 2.33 19.40
C LEU A 366 -14.02 2.73 17.96
N GLY A 367 -14.95 3.37 17.24
CA GLY A 367 -14.71 3.96 15.92
C GLY A 367 -13.68 5.09 15.97
N GLY A 368 -13.85 6.05 16.88
CA GLY A 368 -12.91 7.16 17.08
C GLY A 368 -11.52 6.72 17.53
N GLU A 369 -11.44 5.74 18.43
CA GLU A 369 -10.16 5.14 18.84
C GLU A 369 -9.46 4.45 17.67
N LEU A 370 -10.17 3.59 16.93
CA LEU A 370 -9.61 2.89 15.78
C LEU A 370 -9.19 3.87 14.67
N LYS A 371 -9.97 4.93 14.44
CA LYS A 371 -9.61 6.03 13.53
C LYS A 371 -8.25 6.62 13.91
N SER A 372 -8.08 6.99 15.17
CA SER A 372 -6.83 7.55 15.70
C SER A 372 -5.65 6.57 15.55
N GLU A 373 -5.84 5.29 15.84
CA GLU A 373 -4.80 4.27 15.63
C GLU A 373 -4.38 4.13 14.16
N LEU A 374 -5.34 4.19 13.23
CA LEU A 374 -5.08 4.10 11.79
C LEU A 374 -4.33 5.34 11.28
N GLU A 375 -4.68 6.54 11.75
CA GLU A 375 -3.96 7.79 11.46
C GLU A 375 -2.53 7.79 12.04
N ASN A 376 -2.33 7.18 13.21
CA ASN A 376 -1.04 7.01 13.86
C ASN A 376 -0.23 5.82 13.29
N GLY A 377 -0.21 5.69 11.95
CA GLY A 377 0.66 4.76 11.24
C GLY A 377 0.20 3.31 11.16
N LYS A 378 -0.99 2.94 11.67
CA LYS A 378 -1.56 1.61 11.39
C LYS A 378 -2.19 1.50 10.00
N ALA A 379 -2.41 2.58 9.25
CA ALA A 379 -2.83 2.55 7.85
C ALA A 379 -1.86 3.31 6.92
N PRO A 380 -1.74 2.95 5.63
CA PRO A 380 -0.89 3.68 4.69
C PRO A 380 -1.42 5.10 4.48
N PHE A 381 -0.57 6.10 4.70
CA PHE A 381 -0.91 7.52 4.68
C PHE A 381 -1.49 7.98 3.35
N LEU A 382 -0.94 7.48 2.22
CA LEU A 382 -1.50 7.76 0.90
C LEU A 382 -2.92 7.18 0.74
N GLY A 383 -3.24 6.06 1.38
CA GLY A 383 -4.58 5.50 1.43
C GLY A 383 -5.54 6.32 2.30
N LEU A 384 -5.05 6.90 3.40
CA LEU A 384 -5.82 7.80 4.27
C LEU A 384 -6.24 9.07 3.52
N ILE A 385 -5.29 9.81 2.93
CA ILE A 385 -5.55 11.05 2.18
C ILE A 385 -6.33 10.80 0.88
N ASN A 386 -6.34 9.56 0.36
CA ASN A 386 -7.07 9.16 -0.83
C ASN A 386 -8.41 8.46 -0.50
N ASN A 387 -9.06 8.86 0.61
CA ASN A 387 -10.40 8.41 1.01
C ASN A 387 -10.54 6.87 1.04
N GLY A 388 -9.55 6.17 1.59
CA GLY A 388 -9.51 4.72 1.71
C GLY A 388 -9.05 3.96 0.46
N ALA A 389 -8.74 4.65 -0.64
CA ALA A 389 -8.23 4.02 -1.86
C ALA A 389 -6.70 3.96 -1.88
N ILE A 390 -6.12 2.76 -1.94
CA ILE A 390 -4.66 2.58 -2.03
C ILE A 390 -4.09 3.24 -3.29
N VAL A 391 -3.02 4.02 -3.09
CA VAL A 391 -2.10 4.51 -4.14
C VAL A 391 -0.94 3.50 -4.22
N PRO A 392 -0.89 2.64 -5.26
CA PRO A 392 0.08 1.57 -5.33
C PRO A 392 1.37 2.05 -6.00
N MET A 393 2.49 1.83 -5.34
CA MET A 393 3.81 2.26 -5.80
C MET A 393 4.72 1.06 -6.07
N VAL A 394 5.47 1.10 -7.17
CA VAL A 394 6.54 0.15 -7.46
C VAL A 394 7.87 0.88 -7.55
N PHE A 395 8.76 0.54 -6.64
CA PHE A 395 10.14 1.01 -6.56
C PHE A 395 11.03 0.08 -7.40
N GLY A 396 11.78 0.66 -8.33
CA GLY A 396 12.73 -0.04 -9.18
C GLY A 396 14.17 0.32 -8.83
N PHE A 397 14.99 -0.70 -8.60
CA PHE A 397 16.35 -0.58 -8.10
C PHE A 397 17.40 -1.08 -9.10
N GLU A 398 18.63 -0.57 -8.99
CA GLU A 398 19.81 -1.13 -9.65
C GLU A 398 20.03 -2.61 -9.31
N LYS A 399 21.02 -3.25 -9.95
CA LYS A 399 21.40 -4.60 -9.55
C LYS A 399 21.73 -4.60 -8.06
N LEU A 400 21.10 -5.54 -7.36
CA LEU A 400 21.40 -5.89 -5.98
C LEU A 400 22.10 -7.25 -5.97
N SER A 401 23.19 -7.37 -5.22
CA SER A 401 23.90 -8.63 -4.99
C SER A 401 23.58 -9.18 -3.59
N GLY A 402 24.03 -10.41 -3.28
CA GLY A 402 23.86 -11.00 -1.94
C GLY A 402 22.40 -11.27 -1.51
N LEU A 403 21.45 -11.24 -2.44
CA LEU A 403 20.06 -11.63 -2.19
C LEU A 403 20.00 -13.09 -1.71
N LYS A 404 19.21 -13.33 -0.65
CA LYS A 404 18.86 -14.68 -0.19
C LYS A 404 17.60 -15.15 -0.90
N SER A 405 17.49 -16.44 -1.17
CA SER A 405 16.27 -17.05 -1.71
C SER A 405 15.47 -17.72 -0.59
N HIS A 406 14.17 -17.44 -0.54
CA HIS A 406 13.20 -18.15 0.29
C HIS A 406 12.25 -18.92 -0.62
N THR A 407 11.89 -20.14 -0.22
CA THR A 407 10.94 -20.97 -0.96
C THR A 407 9.64 -21.03 -0.18
N ILE A 408 8.56 -20.62 -0.83
CA ILE A 408 7.19 -20.70 -0.31
C ILE A 408 6.49 -21.84 -1.05
N SER A 409 5.86 -22.75 -0.33
CA SER A 409 5.13 -23.87 -0.90
C SER A 409 3.88 -23.37 -1.62
N GLY A 410 3.41 -24.15 -2.59
CA GLY A 410 2.10 -23.90 -3.18
C GLY A 410 0.96 -24.38 -2.27
N ALA A 411 -0.28 -24.05 -2.65
CA ALA A 411 -1.42 -24.86 -2.27
C ALA A 411 -1.22 -26.33 -2.70
N PRO A 412 -1.98 -27.31 -2.18
CA PRO A 412 -1.89 -28.69 -2.65
C PRO A 412 -2.00 -28.78 -4.18
N ASN A 413 -1.00 -29.40 -4.81
CA ASN A 413 -0.77 -29.48 -6.28
C ASN A 413 -0.17 -28.25 -6.98
N GLU A 414 0.14 -27.16 -6.28
CA GLU A 414 0.97 -26.07 -6.82
C GLU A 414 2.47 -26.30 -6.55
N ALA A 415 3.30 -26.22 -7.59
CA ALA A 415 4.75 -26.25 -7.42
C ALA A 415 5.26 -25.03 -6.63
N PRO A 416 6.27 -25.21 -5.75
CA PRO A 416 6.80 -24.16 -4.89
C PRO A 416 7.36 -22.97 -5.68
N LYS A 417 7.40 -21.80 -5.03
CA LYS A 417 7.78 -20.52 -5.63
C LYS A 417 8.94 -19.89 -4.86
N GLN A 418 9.97 -19.43 -5.57
CA GLN A 418 11.11 -18.73 -4.99
C GLN A 418 10.90 -17.22 -4.92
N PHE A 419 11.39 -16.63 -3.83
CA PHE A 419 11.33 -15.20 -3.53
C PHE A 419 12.68 -14.72 -3.03
N SER A 420 13.24 -13.71 -3.68
CA SER A 420 14.50 -13.10 -3.29
C SER A 420 14.28 -12.04 -2.21
N TYR A 421 15.13 -12.00 -1.19
CA TYR A 421 14.98 -11.10 -0.06
C TYR A 421 16.31 -10.69 0.58
N GLN A 422 16.26 -9.62 1.38
CA GLN A 422 17.26 -9.29 2.38
C GLN A 422 16.68 -9.38 3.79
N ASN A 423 17.50 -9.79 4.76
CA ASN A 423 17.14 -9.91 6.18
C ASN A 423 17.50 -8.67 7.01
N LYS A 424 17.73 -7.54 6.34
CA LYS A 424 17.98 -6.21 6.90
C LYS A 424 17.17 -5.20 6.09
N ASN A 425 17.01 -4.00 6.63
CA ASN A 425 16.45 -2.89 5.86
C ASN A 425 17.39 -2.53 4.70
N HIS A 426 16.82 -2.03 3.59
CA HIS A 426 17.57 -1.66 2.39
C HIS A 426 17.45 -0.15 2.10
N PRO A 427 18.53 0.64 2.24
CA PRO A 427 18.48 2.08 1.97
C PRO A 427 18.14 2.40 0.52
N LEU A 428 17.31 3.43 0.29
CA LEU A 428 16.95 3.87 -1.05
C LEU A 428 18.16 4.46 -1.81
N GLY A 429 19.15 4.99 -1.10
CA GLY A 429 20.44 5.40 -1.66
C GLY A 429 21.32 4.23 -2.13
N GLY A 430 20.93 2.98 -1.87
CA GLY A 430 21.72 1.79 -2.14
C GLY A 430 22.56 1.35 -0.93
N SER A 431 23.31 0.27 -1.12
CA SER A 431 24.21 -0.33 -0.12
C SER A 431 25.51 -0.80 -0.76
N GLU A 432 26.42 -1.39 0.01
CA GLU A 432 27.62 -2.09 -0.51
C GLU A 432 27.27 -3.20 -1.52
N THR A 433 26.05 -3.76 -1.44
CA THR A 433 25.53 -4.74 -2.41
C THR A 433 24.79 -4.12 -3.61
N GLY A 434 24.87 -2.80 -3.77
CA GLY A 434 24.22 -2.03 -4.84
C GLY A 434 22.76 -1.71 -4.54
N GLY A 435 21.93 -1.76 -5.58
CA GLY A 435 20.48 -1.56 -5.49
C GLY A 435 20.03 -0.16 -5.09
N LYS A 436 20.68 0.90 -5.58
CA LYS A 436 20.15 2.27 -5.47
C LYS A 436 18.78 2.39 -6.17
N LEU A 437 17.88 3.20 -5.62
CA LEU A 437 16.57 3.48 -6.22
C LEU A 437 16.77 4.25 -7.54
N LYS A 438 16.15 3.78 -8.63
CA LYS A 438 16.18 4.43 -9.95
C LYS A 438 14.83 4.94 -10.43
N GLU A 439 13.75 4.28 -10.02
CA GLU A 439 12.44 4.48 -10.64
C GLU A 439 11.32 4.33 -9.61
N ILE A 440 10.33 5.23 -9.66
CA ILE A 440 9.05 5.08 -8.97
C ILE A 440 7.96 4.98 -10.05
N GLU A 441 7.33 3.82 -10.13
CA GLU A 441 6.19 3.57 -11.01
C GLU A 441 4.86 3.79 -10.26
N LEU A 442 4.00 4.64 -10.86
CA LEU A 442 2.64 4.98 -10.43
C LEU A 442 1.64 4.62 -11.54
N ARG A 443 0.34 4.57 -11.24
CA ARG A 443 -0.69 4.22 -12.24
C ARG A 443 -1.01 5.37 -13.20
N ASP A 444 -1.23 6.56 -12.66
CA ASP A 444 -1.66 7.76 -13.40
C ASP A 444 -1.15 9.05 -12.69
N LEU A 445 -1.42 10.22 -13.28
CA LEU A 445 -1.03 11.51 -12.72
C LEU A 445 -1.82 11.88 -11.46
N LYS A 446 -2.99 11.28 -11.21
CA LYS A 446 -3.77 11.50 -9.97
C LYS A 446 -3.05 10.84 -8.79
N ASP A 447 -2.51 9.65 -9.00
CA ASP A 447 -1.67 8.96 -8.03
C ASP A 447 -0.33 9.68 -7.79
N LEU A 448 0.22 10.36 -8.82
CA LEU A 448 1.35 11.29 -8.63
C LEU A 448 0.96 12.53 -7.80
N ALA A 449 -0.18 13.16 -8.07
CA ALA A 449 -0.65 14.29 -7.26
C ALA A 449 -0.86 13.91 -5.79
N THR A 450 -1.43 12.74 -5.51
CA THR A 450 -1.56 12.22 -4.14
C THR A 450 -0.21 11.94 -3.49
N LEU A 451 0.75 11.37 -4.23
CA LEU A 451 2.10 11.18 -3.73
C LEU A 451 2.76 12.52 -3.36
N GLN A 452 2.72 13.52 -4.25
CA GLN A 452 3.36 14.81 -4.02
C GLN A 452 2.71 15.61 -2.88
N LEU A 453 1.39 15.55 -2.73
CA LEU A 453 0.70 16.09 -1.55
C LEU A 453 1.16 15.38 -0.27
N GLY A 454 1.33 14.05 -0.31
CA GLY A 454 1.88 13.27 0.80
C GLY A 454 3.32 13.65 1.14
N CYS A 455 4.17 13.84 0.12
CA CYS A 455 5.54 14.31 0.24
C CYS A 455 5.62 15.67 0.95
N LEU A 456 4.85 16.66 0.47
CA LEU A 456 4.72 17.98 1.11
C LEU A 456 4.24 17.87 2.56
N ALA A 457 3.17 17.12 2.83
CA ALA A 457 2.63 16.93 4.17
C ALA A 457 3.54 16.13 5.13
N LYS A 458 4.62 15.51 4.63
CA LYS A 458 5.61 14.79 5.44
C LYS A 458 7.01 15.41 5.40
N GLY A 459 7.21 16.51 4.67
CA GLY A 459 8.52 17.15 4.51
C GLY A 459 9.57 16.23 3.88
N VAL A 460 9.16 15.35 2.96
CA VAL A 460 10.06 14.45 2.22
C VAL A 460 10.06 14.81 0.74
N GLU A 461 11.22 14.72 0.11
CA GLU A 461 11.39 14.91 -1.33
C GLU A 461 11.69 13.58 -2.01
N ILE A 462 11.27 13.45 -3.28
CA ILE A 462 11.72 12.33 -4.12
C ILE A 462 13.13 12.67 -4.61
N PRO A 463 14.13 11.77 -4.52
CA PRO A 463 15.48 12.07 -4.98
C PRO A 463 15.50 12.50 -6.46
N PRO A 464 16.26 13.55 -6.83
CA PRO A 464 16.16 14.19 -8.15
C PRO A 464 16.66 13.33 -9.32
N ASP A 465 17.36 12.24 -9.02
CA ASP A 465 17.86 11.21 -9.94
C ASP A 465 16.91 10.01 -10.10
N VAL A 466 15.78 10.00 -9.39
CA VAL A 466 14.77 8.93 -9.48
C VAL A 466 13.71 9.26 -10.53
N VAL A 467 13.64 8.42 -11.56
CA VAL A 467 12.71 8.59 -12.68
C VAL A 467 11.28 8.26 -12.27
N ILE A 468 10.35 9.21 -12.49
CA ILE A 468 8.91 8.96 -12.31
C ILE A 468 8.34 8.30 -13.55
N ARG A 469 7.65 7.16 -13.37
CA ARG A 469 7.02 6.40 -14.45
C ARG A 469 5.53 6.26 -14.26
N ILE A 470 4.75 6.94 -15.10
CA ILE A 470 3.29 6.81 -15.16
C ILE A 470 2.91 5.61 -16.03
N SER A 471 2.15 4.67 -15.47
CA SER A 471 2.00 3.33 -16.02
C SER A 471 0.58 2.79 -15.79
N PRO A 472 -0.37 3.11 -16.67
CA PRO A 472 -1.78 2.72 -16.52
C PRO A 472 -1.99 1.22 -16.25
N ALA A 473 -3.07 0.88 -15.54
CA ALA A 473 -3.42 -0.51 -15.25
C ALA A 473 -3.40 -1.37 -16.52
N ALA A 474 -2.93 -2.62 -16.41
CA ALA A 474 -2.53 -3.38 -17.59
C ALA A 474 -3.69 -3.71 -18.55
N GLY A 475 -4.93 -3.75 -18.04
CA GLY A 475 -6.17 -3.86 -18.85
C GLY A 475 -6.68 -2.54 -19.45
N ILE A 476 -6.10 -1.39 -19.08
CA ILE A 476 -6.27 -0.12 -19.81
C ILE A 476 -5.33 -0.16 -21.02
N LYS A 477 -4.03 -0.42 -20.79
CA LYS A 477 -3.02 -0.49 -21.85
C LYS A 477 -3.41 -1.42 -23.00
N SER A 478 -3.97 -2.60 -22.70
CA SER A 478 -4.41 -3.56 -23.72
C SER A 478 -5.65 -3.13 -24.50
N ARG A 479 -6.47 -2.22 -23.97
CA ARG A 479 -7.68 -1.70 -24.65
C ARG A 479 -7.43 -0.40 -25.42
N THR A 480 -6.49 0.43 -24.97
CA THR A 480 -6.26 1.77 -25.51
C THR A 480 -4.95 1.92 -26.27
N GLY A 481 -4.07 0.91 -26.24
CA GLY A 481 -2.72 1.00 -26.81
C GLY A 481 -1.76 1.92 -26.04
N VAL A 482 -2.23 2.60 -24.99
CA VAL A 482 -1.45 3.60 -24.23
C VAL A 482 -0.22 2.93 -23.60
N LYS A 483 0.96 3.43 -24.00
CA LYS A 483 2.25 3.04 -23.41
C LYS A 483 2.40 3.70 -22.03
N ALA A 484 3.33 3.21 -21.23
CA ALA A 484 3.72 3.98 -20.04
C ALA A 484 4.42 5.28 -20.48
N GLN A 485 4.32 6.33 -19.67
CA GLN A 485 5.06 7.57 -19.83
C GLN A 485 6.15 7.60 -18.76
N TYR A 486 7.39 7.89 -19.14
CA TYR A 486 8.39 8.36 -18.18
C TYR A 486 8.35 9.88 -18.20
N LEU A 487 8.37 10.51 -17.03
CA LEU A 487 8.44 11.96 -16.89
C LEU A 487 9.91 12.35 -16.79
N THR A 488 10.29 13.43 -17.47
CA THR A 488 11.58 14.07 -17.24
C THR A 488 11.60 14.79 -15.88
N ARG A 489 12.77 15.14 -15.38
CA ARG A 489 12.92 15.97 -14.17
C ARG A 489 12.20 17.31 -14.32
N GLU A 490 12.35 18.00 -15.44
CA GLU A 490 11.67 19.29 -15.73
C GLU A 490 10.15 19.10 -15.75
N GLN A 491 9.68 17.94 -16.22
CA GLN A 491 8.27 17.58 -16.18
C GLN A 491 7.76 17.33 -14.77
N VAL A 492 8.55 16.70 -13.90
CA VAL A 492 8.22 16.50 -12.48
C VAL A 492 8.27 17.82 -11.71
N GLU A 493 9.30 18.65 -11.92
CA GLU A 493 9.46 19.97 -11.30
C GLU A 493 8.35 20.94 -11.72
N GLY A 494 7.98 20.95 -13.01
CA GLY A 494 6.86 21.72 -13.55
C GLY A 494 5.50 21.26 -13.01
N PHE A 495 5.29 19.93 -12.93
CA PHE A 495 4.10 19.34 -12.32
C PHE A 495 3.98 19.74 -10.84
N ASN A 496 5.07 19.61 -10.08
CA ASN A 496 5.12 19.95 -8.66
C ASN A 496 4.86 21.46 -8.43
N SER A 497 5.42 22.31 -9.28
CA SER A 497 5.23 23.77 -9.21
C SER A 497 3.76 24.18 -9.43
N ARG A 498 3.08 23.59 -10.42
CA ARG A 498 1.65 23.84 -10.66
C ARG A 498 0.76 23.24 -9.56
N LEU A 499 1.10 22.05 -9.06
CA LEU A 499 0.41 21.43 -7.92
C LEU A 499 0.52 22.30 -6.66
N LEU A 500 1.70 22.86 -6.38
CA LEU A 500 1.92 23.78 -5.26
C LEU A 500 1.10 25.07 -5.40
N GLN A 501 1.02 25.65 -6.61
CA GLN A 501 0.19 26.84 -6.90
C GLN A 501 -1.30 26.57 -6.68
N GLU A 502 -1.81 25.40 -7.10
CA GLU A 502 -3.19 24.99 -6.87
C GLU A 502 -3.50 24.80 -5.38
N ILE A 503 -2.59 24.18 -4.61
CA ILE A 503 -2.76 24.04 -3.15
C ILE A 503 -2.71 25.41 -2.47
N ALA A 504 -1.76 26.28 -2.84
CA ALA A 504 -1.65 27.65 -2.33
C ALA A 504 -2.96 28.43 -2.57
N SER A 505 -3.52 28.35 -3.78
CA SER A 505 -4.81 28.95 -4.14
C SER A 505 -5.97 28.39 -3.32
N ALA A 506 -6.08 27.06 -3.24
CA ALA A 506 -7.16 26.39 -2.50
C ALA A 506 -7.13 26.64 -0.99
N THR A 507 -5.93 26.78 -0.41
CA THR A 507 -5.72 27.05 1.03
C THR A 507 -5.64 28.54 1.38
N ARG A 508 -5.53 29.43 0.37
CA ARG A 508 -5.25 30.87 0.51
C ARG A 508 -3.95 31.17 1.25
N LEU A 509 -2.96 30.30 1.11
CA LEU A 509 -1.63 30.44 1.72
C LEU A 509 -0.58 30.87 0.68
N PRO A 510 0.46 31.62 1.07
CA PRO A 510 1.64 31.82 0.24
C PRO A 510 2.30 30.46 -0.10
N PRO A 511 2.81 30.23 -1.33
CA PRO A 511 3.44 28.95 -1.70
C PRO A 511 4.55 28.47 -0.77
N GLY A 512 5.33 29.40 -0.19
CA GLY A 512 6.39 29.09 0.79
C GLY A 512 5.89 28.60 2.15
N GLU A 513 4.63 28.85 2.51
CA GLU A 513 4.02 28.43 3.78
C GLU A 513 3.23 27.12 3.66
N VAL A 514 2.84 26.73 2.44
CA VAL A 514 1.99 25.55 2.17
C VAL A 514 2.55 24.29 2.82
N SER A 515 3.84 23.99 2.68
CA SER A 515 4.45 22.78 3.25
C SER A 515 4.32 22.74 4.78
N ALA A 516 4.63 23.85 5.47
CA ALA A 516 4.53 23.95 6.93
C ALA A 516 3.08 23.87 7.45
N ALA A 517 2.11 24.35 6.67
CA ALA A 517 0.70 24.21 6.97
C ALA A 517 0.19 22.78 6.76
N LEU A 518 0.54 22.14 5.63
CA LEU A 518 0.17 20.77 5.30
C LEU A 518 0.72 19.77 6.32
N ALA A 519 1.95 19.98 6.82
CA ALA A 519 2.58 19.14 7.84
C ALA A 519 1.82 19.10 9.18
N LYS A 520 0.95 20.09 9.44
CA LYS A 520 0.10 20.20 10.63
C LYS A 520 -1.39 19.98 10.33
N ALA A 521 -1.75 19.80 9.07
CA ALA A 521 -3.14 19.66 8.65
C ALA A 521 -3.72 18.30 9.09
N PRO A 522 -4.98 18.25 9.56
CA PRO A 522 -5.63 16.98 9.82
C PRO A 522 -5.87 16.22 8.51
N ILE A 523 -5.96 14.89 8.59
CA ILE A 523 -6.15 14.01 7.42
C ILE A 523 -7.38 14.43 6.59
N SER A 524 -8.46 14.89 7.22
CA SER A 524 -9.66 15.39 6.53
C SER A 524 -9.36 16.58 5.60
N THR A 525 -8.54 17.55 6.03
CA THR A 525 -8.11 18.66 5.17
C THR A 525 -7.27 18.17 4.00
N LEU A 526 -6.36 17.21 4.23
CA LEU A 526 -5.57 16.59 3.16
C LEU A 526 -6.45 15.79 2.19
N GLN A 527 -7.51 15.12 2.67
CA GLN A 527 -8.51 14.44 1.82
C GLN A 527 -9.28 15.42 0.93
N THR A 528 -9.68 16.59 1.45
CA THR A 528 -10.36 17.64 0.67
C THR A 528 -9.44 18.19 -0.43
N ILE A 529 -8.20 18.53 -0.08
CA ILE A 529 -7.20 19.03 -1.04
C ILE A 529 -6.91 17.96 -2.11
N ASN A 530 -6.65 16.73 -1.71
CA ASN A 530 -6.40 15.62 -2.64
C ASN A 530 -7.59 15.35 -3.56
N GLY A 531 -8.83 15.41 -3.04
CA GLY A 531 -10.05 15.28 -3.83
C GLY A 531 -10.10 16.31 -4.95
N SER A 532 -9.94 17.59 -4.61
CA SER A 532 -9.94 18.70 -5.58
C SER A 532 -8.81 18.57 -6.61
N LEU A 533 -7.57 18.25 -6.18
CA LEU A 533 -6.44 18.02 -7.09
C LEU A 533 -6.71 16.87 -8.07
N ARG A 534 -7.29 15.76 -7.60
CA ARG A 534 -7.62 14.59 -8.43
C ARG A 534 -8.79 14.82 -9.39
N GLU A 535 -9.53 15.93 -9.27
CA GLU A 535 -10.55 16.38 -10.23
C GLU A 535 -10.00 17.31 -11.32
N ARG A 536 -8.80 17.87 -11.14
CA ARG A 536 -8.14 18.71 -12.15
C ARG A 536 -7.70 17.92 -13.41
N PRO A 537 -7.57 18.59 -14.57
CA PRO A 537 -6.91 18.03 -15.76
C PRO A 537 -5.39 18.03 -15.57
N LEU A 538 -4.89 17.08 -14.76
CA LEU A 538 -3.49 16.99 -14.32
C LEU A 538 -2.49 16.75 -15.47
N ASP A 539 -2.95 16.34 -16.65
CA ASP A 539 -2.17 16.33 -17.89
C ASP A 539 -1.65 17.74 -18.24
N THR A 540 -2.45 18.79 -18.03
CA THR A 540 -2.04 20.19 -18.23
C THR A 540 -0.98 20.68 -17.23
N PHE A 541 -0.67 19.87 -16.20
CA PHE A 541 0.35 20.20 -15.22
C PHE A 541 1.74 19.70 -15.66
N VAL A 542 1.78 18.71 -16.55
CA VAL A 542 3.02 18.20 -17.14
C VAL A 542 3.39 19.11 -18.32
N PRO A 543 4.50 19.86 -18.28
CA PRO A 543 4.92 20.68 -19.40
C PRO A 543 5.24 19.81 -20.64
N GLU A 544 5.07 20.39 -21.82
CA GLU A 544 5.50 19.78 -23.07
C GLU A 544 7.00 19.47 -23.03
N ARG A 545 7.37 18.28 -23.50
CA ARG A 545 8.77 17.83 -23.56
C ARG A 545 9.49 18.63 -24.64
N ARG A 546 10.60 19.28 -24.30
CA ARG A 546 11.35 20.08 -25.27
C ARG A 546 12.27 19.15 -26.08
N SER A 547 12.47 19.50 -27.35
CA SER A 547 13.43 18.81 -28.20
C SER A 547 14.84 19.15 -27.72
N GLY A 548 15.51 18.18 -27.07
CA GLY A 548 16.86 18.36 -26.53
C GLY A 548 16.96 18.32 -25.00
N ASP A 549 15.92 17.88 -24.27
CA ASP A 549 16.02 17.59 -22.83
C ASP A 549 16.98 16.39 -22.59
N GLU A 550 18.28 16.66 -22.53
CA GLU A 550 19.32 15.71 -22.14
C GLU A 550 19.24 15.40 -20.64
N PHE A 551 19.20 14.11 -20.32
CA PHE A 551 19.35 13.63 -18.95
C PHE A 551 20.83 13.31 -18.71
N ILE A 552 21.46 14.14 -17.89
CA ILE A 552 22.83 13.97 -17.40
C ILE A 552 22.92 12.59 -16.68
N PRO A 553 23.97 11.80 -16.93
CA PRO A 553 24.04 10.35 -16.65
C PRO A 553 23.86 9.91 -15.18
#